data_AF-A0A2T0JZ15-F1
#
_entry.id   AF-A0A2T0JZ15-F1
#
_cell.length_a   1.000
_cell.length_b   1.000
_cell.length_c   1.000
_cell.angle_alpha   90.00
_cell.angle_beta   90.00
_cell.angle_gamma   90.00
#
_symmetry.space_group_name_H-M   'P 1'
#
loop_
_entity.id
_entity.type
_entity.pdbx_description
1 polymer ?
#
loop_
_entity_poly.entity_id
_entity_poly.type
_entity_poly.pdbx_seq_one_letter_code
_entity_poly.pdbx_strand_id
1 'polypeptide(L)'
;MNAWNEVAETIAAAPYPVRALTPDPVRAEAALAAFGITTRSWLGAVVANTGGLLVDHGWLRVLGSGADGLPDVTAEADPGRRGVVVAYDVLGGVFDWRPADAGRPPTVHYYAPDTLDWQDLEQGYTDWLYAVLAGSLTAFYETLRWPGWEAEVGALAPDRGLTVWPPPSTVEGADLSLVSRAPAPLLQVVAFNQ
;
A
#
# COMPACT_ATOMS: atom_id res chain seq x y z
N MET A 1 20.30 2.86 -16.40
CA MET A 1 18.87 2.83 -16.75
C MET A 1 18.09 2.73 -15.45
N ASN A 2 17.10 3.59 -15.26
CA ASN A 2 16.17 3.47 -14.12
C ASN A 2 15.05 2.48 -14.48
N ALA A 3 14.35 1.93 -13.49
CA ALA A 3 13.25 0.99 -13.69
C ALA A 3 11.89 1.69 -13.95
N TRP A 4 11.85 3.02 -13.99
CA TRP A 4 10.59 3.77 -14.03
C TRP A 4 9.75 3.52 -15.28
N ASN A 5 10.39 3.41 -16.45
CA ASN A 5 9.64 3.17 -17.69
C ASN A 5 8.84 1.85 -17.61
N GLU A 6 9.43 0.81 -17.03
CA GLU A 6 8.76 -0.49 -16.84
C GLU A 6 7.57 -0.37 -15.87
N VAL A 7 7.75 0.35 -14.76
CA VAL A 7 6.67 0.63 -13.80
C VAL A 7 5.54 1.42 -14.48
N ALA A 8 5.87 2.47 -15.23
CA ALA A 8 4.91 3.32 -15.91
C ALA A 8 4.12 2.57 -17.00
N GLU A 9 4.78 1.70 -17.77
CA GLU A 9 4.13 0.81 -18.73
C GLU A 9 3.16 -0.17 -18.04
N THR A 10 3.58 -0.74 -16.91
CA THR A 10 2.73 -1.66 -16.12
C THR A 10 1.53 -0.93 -15.52
N ILE A 11 1.71 0.31 -15.03
CA ILE A 11 0.63 1.19 -14.58
C ILE A 11 -0.38 1.44 -15.71
N ALA A 12 0.11 1.76 -16.92
CA ALA A 12 -0.74 2.04 -18.07
C ALA A 12 -1.53 0.82 -18.56
N ALA A 13 -1.02 -0.39 -18.32
CA ALA A 13 -1.65 -1.65 -18.67
C ALA A 13 -2.58 -2.22 -17.57
N ALA A 14 -2.66 -1.58 -16.41
CA ALA A 14 -3.42 -2.09 -15.27
C ALA A 14 -4.91 -2.24 -15.59
N PRO A 15 -5.59 -3.30 -15.11
CA PRO A 15 -7.00 -3.56 -15.41
C PRO A 15 -7.98 -2.67 -14.62
N TYR A 16 -7.46 -1.78 -13.77
CA TYR A 16 -8.20 -0.82 -12.96
C TYR A 16 -7.46 0.52 -12.88
N PRO A 17 -8.13 1.60 -12.41
CA PRO A 17 -7.51 2.91 -12.32
C PRO A 17 -6.30 2.90 -11.38
N VAL A 18 -5.18 3.43 -11.86
CA VAL A 18 -3.98 3.69 -11.06
C VAL A 18 -3.57 5.15 -11.25
N ARG A 19 -3.46 5.90 -10.14
CA ARG A 19 -3.06 7.30 -10.16
C ARG A 19 -1.72 7.48 -9.44
N ALA A 20 -0.70 7.92 -10.17
CA ALA A 20 0.56 8.35 -9.58
C ALA A 20 0.44 9.78 -9.04
N LEU A 21 0.76 9.98 -7.76
CA LEU A 21 0.84 11.29 -7.13
C LEU A 21 2.13 11.99 -7.53
N THR A 22 2.08 13.31 -7.72
CA THR A 22 3.26 14.11 -8.06
C THR A 22 4.30 14.00 -6.94
N PRO A 23 5.56 13.65 -7.23
CA PRO A 23 6.61 13.58 -6.22
C PRO A 23 7.06 14.98 -5.80
N ASP A 24 7.57 15.08 -4.57
CA ASP A 24 8.47 16.16 -4.18
C ASP A 24 9.92 15.68 -4.42
N PRO A 25 10.68 16.31 -5.34
CA PRO A 25 12.04 15.87 -5.67
C PRO A 25 13.00 15.86 -4.48
N VAL A 26 12.85 16.80 -3.54
CA VAL A 26 13.72 16.90 -2.36
C VAL A 26 13.42 15.75 -1.39
N ARG A 27 12.13 15.46 -1.17
CA ARG A 27 11.73 14.30 -0.35
C ARG A 27 12.13 12.98 -1.00
N ALA A 28 12.00 12.87 -2.32
CA ALA A 28 12.41 11.69 -3.06
C ALA A 28 13.91 11.41 -2.92
N GLU A 29 14.76 12.43 -3.09
CA GLU A 29 16.21 12.30 -2.91
C GLU A 29 16.56 11.89 -1.47
N ALA A 30 15.94 12.52 -0.47
CA ALA A 30 16.16 12.20 0.94
C ALA A 30 15.75 10.75 1.28
N ALA A 31 14.59 10.30 0.77
CA ALA A 31 14.09 8.94 1.02
C ALA A 31 14.98 7.85 0.37
N LEU A 32 15.46 8.09 -0.86
CA LEU A 32 16.40 7.19 -1.52
C LEU A 32 17.72 7.08 -0.74
N ALA A 33 18.24 8.21 -0.26
CA ALA A 33 19.47 8.26 0.52
C ALA A 33 19.32 7.54 1.87
N ALA A 34 18.21 7.75 2.59
CA ALA A 34 17.96 7.16 3.91
C ALA A 34 18.01 5.62 3.91
N PHE A 35 17.49 4.99 2.85
CA PHE A 35 17.46 3.53 2.73
C PHE A 35 18.54 2.95 1.80
N GLY A 36 19.37 3.80 1.16
CA GLY A 36 20.35 3.35 0.18
C GLY A 36 19.74 2.68 -1.05
N ILE A 37 18.50 3.05 -1.40
CA ILE A 37 17.77 2.46 -2.53
C ILE A 37 18.19 3.17 -3.82
N THR A 38 18.39 2.40 -4.90
CA THR A 38 18.72 2.96 -6.22
C THR A 38 17.52 2.92 -7.15
N THR A 39 17.42 3.88 -8.07
CA THR A 39 16.36 3.93 -9.09
C THR A 39 16.40 2.79 -10.12
N ARG A 40 17.34 1.86 -9.99
CA ARG A 40 17.41 0.61 -10.78
C ARG A 40 16.45 -0.46 -10.26
N SER A 41 15.96 -0.35 -9.02
CA SER A 41 14.90 -1.22 -8.51
C SER A 41 13.54 -0.54 -8.68
N TRP A 42 12.48 -1.35 -8.71
CA TRP A 42 11.10 -0.84 -8.75
C TRP A 42 10.78 0.05 -7.54
N LEU A 43 11.19 -0.35 -6.33
CA LEU A 43 11.02 0.47 -5.12
C LEU A 43 11.67 1.86 -5.28
N GLY A 44 12.92 1.89 -5.73
CA GLY A 44 13.62 3.16 -5.96
C GLY A 44 13.01 3.98 -7.08
N ALA A 45 12.50 3.34 -8.14
CA ALA A 45 11.81 4.02 -9.22
C ALA A 45 10.49 4.65 -8.76
N VAL A 46 9.69 3.95 -7.96
CA VAL A 46 8.44 4.48 -7.38
C VAL A 46 8.73 5.66 -6.45
N VAL A 47 9.70 5.52 -5.54
CA VAL A 47 10.10 6.60 -4.61
C VAL A 47 10.60 7.83 -5.37
N ALA A 48 11.40 7.64 -6.43
CA ALA A 48 11.99 8.73 -7.20
C ALA A 48 10.97 9.51 -8.06
N ASN A 49 9.94 8.83 -8.57
CA ASN A 49 9.08 9.39 -9.62
C ASN A 49 7.64 9.64 -9.14
N THR A 50 7.29 9.28 -7.90
CA THR A 50 5.94 9.46 -7.37
C THR A 50 5.96 9.87 -5.91
N GLY A 51 4.94 10.63 -5.49
CA GLY A 51 4.59 10.78 -4.08
C GLY A 51 3.94 9.51 -3.51
N GLY A 52 3.42 8.66 -4.39
CA GLY A 52 2.78 7.39 -4.10
C GLY A 52 1.87 6.97 -5.26
N LEU A 53 1.38 5.75 -5.23
CA LEU A 53 0.42 5.23 -6.20
C LEU A 53 -0.91 4.94 -5.49
N LEU A 54 -2.00 5.49 -6.03
CA LEU A 54 -3.36 5.11 -5.65
C LEU A 54 -3.86 4.06 -6.65
N VAL A 55 -3.91 2.81 -6.20
CA VAL A 55 -4.19 1.64 -7.01
C VAL A 55 -5.62 1.19 -6.77
N ASP A 56 -6.32 0.87 -7.85
CA ASP A 56 -7.71 0.41 -7.88
C ASP A 56 -8.66 1.36 -7.12
N HIS A 57 -8.90 2.52 -7.72
CA HIS A 57 -9.68 3.62 -7.14
C HIS A 57 -9.09 4.20 -5.84
N GLY A 58 -7.84 3.85 -5.51
CA GLY A 58 -7.16 4.28 -4.28
C GLY A 58 -7.41 3.36 -3.08
N TRP A 59 -7.90 2.14 -3.34
CA TRP A 59 -8.00 1.06 -2.36
C TRP A 59 -6.64 0.78 -1.72
N LEU A 60 -5.63 0.52 -2.55
CA LEU A 60 -4.25 0.33 -2.11
C LEU A 60 -3.44 1.59 -2.38
N ARG A 61 -2.63 1.99 -1.41
CA ARG A 61 -1.80 3.20 -1.44
C ARG A 61 -0.35 2.81 -1.29
N VAL A 62 0.31 2.62 -2.42
CA VAL A 62 1.75 2.30 -2.45
C VAL A 62 2.52 3.58 -2.15
N LEU A 63 3.42 3.51 -1.17
CA LEU A 63 4.18 4.67 -0.72
C LEU A 63 5.33 4.98 -1.69
N GLY A 64 5.50 6.27 -1.96
CA GLY A 64 6.63 6.81 -2.71
C GLY A 64 7.40 7.82 -1.84
N SER A 65 7.67 8.99 -2.41
CA SER A 65 8.26 10.15 -1.71
C SER A 65 7.27 10.96 -0.86
N GLY A 66 6.01 10.51 -0.78
CA GLY A 66 4.90 11.13 -0.06
C GLY A 66 4.30 12.32 -0.80
N ALA A 67 2.97 12.43 -0.77
CA ALA A 67 2.20 13.52 -1.36
C ALA A 67 0.77 13.54 -0.82
N ASP A 68 0.10 14.69 -0.87
CA ASP A 68 -1.33 14.83 -0.53
C ASP A 68 -1.72 14.23 0.85
N GLY A 69 -0.83 14.38 1.84
CA GLY A 69 -1.00 13.85 3.20
C GLY A 69 -0.66 12.36 3.35
N LEU A 70 -0.39 11.64 2.26
CA LEU A 70 0.16 10.29 2.30
C LEU A 70 1.63 10.35 2.78
N PRO A 71 2.02 9.49 3.75
CA PRO A 71 3.41 9.40 4.18
C PRO A 71 4.33 8.94 3.05
N ASP A 72 5.61 9.19 3.20
CA ASP A 72 6.63 8.56 2.37
C ASP A 72 7.10 7.23 2.99
N VAL A 73 7.89 6.47 2.23
CA VAL A 73 8.45 5.18 2.67
C VAL A 73 9.32 5.26 3.93
N THR A 74 9.77 6.46 4.35
CA THR A 74 10.60 6.66 5.54
C THR A 74 9.78 6.98 6.80
N ALA A 75 8.47 7.18 6.68
CA ALA A 75 7.64 7.62 7.81
C ALA A 75 7.67 6.68 9.02
N GLU A 76 7.79 5.37 8.76
CA GLU A 76 7.86 4.32 9.78
C GLU A 76 9.30 3.82 10.01
N ALA A 77 10.31 4.58 9.58
CA ALA A 77 11.71 4.20 9.75
C ALA A 77 12.12 4.30 11.23
N ASP A 78 12.39 3.15 11.84
CA ASP A 78 12.91 3.00 13.19
C ASP A 78 14.22 2.19 13.14
N PRO A 79 15.32 2.62 13.79
CA PRO A 79 16.55 1.84 13.92
C PRO A 79 16.38 0.39 14.42
N GLY A 80 15.32 0.10 15.19
CA GLY A 80 14.99 -1.25 15.65
C GLY A 80 14.17 -2.09 14.67
N ARG A 81 13.53 -1.46 13.68
CA ARG A 81 12.64 -2.12 12.72
C ARG A 81 13.43 -2.66 11.54
N ARG A 82 13.26 -3.96 11.27
CA ARG A 82 13.85 -4.63 10.10
C ARG A 82 12.82 -4.70 8.97
N GLY A 83 12.31 -3.56 8.51
CA GLY A 83 11.30 -3.54 7.46
C GLY A 83 10.97 -2.12 6.99
N VAL A 84 10.48 -2.01 5.76
CA VAL A 84 10.02 -0.75 5.16
C VAL A 84 8.54 -0.87 4.85
N VAL A 85 7.71 0.00 5.43
CA VAL A 85 6.30 0.05 5.06
C VAL A 85 6.21 0.59 3.64
N VAL A 86 5.60 -0.20 2.77
CA VAL A 86 5.53 0.08 1.33
C VAL A 86 4.12 0.37 0.86
N ALA A 87 3.09 0.03 1.65
CA ALA A 87 1.72 0.37 1.31
C ALA A 87 0.79 0.32 2.51
N TYR A 88 -0.36 0.99 2.36
CA TYR A 88 -1.53 0.80 3.19
C TYR A 88 -2.75 0.54 2.32
N ASP A 89 -3.74 -0.18 2.82
CA ASP A 89 -5.08 -0.16 2.23
C ASP A 89 -6.05 0.73 3.01
N VAL A 90 -7.20 1.00 2.40
CA VAL A 90 -8.23 1.87 2.98
C VAL A 90 -8.82 1.36 4.29
N LEU A 91 -8.70 0.08 4.62
CA LEU A 91 -9.19 -0.52 5.87
C LEU A 91 -8.10 -0.57 6.95
N GLY A 92 -6.93 0.01 6.69
CA GLY A 92 -5.81 0.06 7.61
C GLY A 92 -4.93 -1.20 7.60
N GLY A 93 -5.04 -2.03 6.56
CA GLY A 93 -4.06 -3.08 6.30
C GLY A 93 -2.70 -2.48 5.93
N VAL A 94 -1.62 -3.15 6.33
CA VAL A 94 -0.24 -2.64 6.19
C VAL A 94 0.60 -3.62 5.39
N PHE A 95 1.28 -3.12 4.36
CA PHE A 95 2.25 -3.88 3.58
C PHE A 95 3.66 -3.46 3.97
N ASP A 96 4.46 -4.42 4.46
CA ASP A 96 5.80 -4.18 4.96
C ASP A 96 6.81 -5.08 4.23
N TRP A 97 7.79 -4.48 3.57
CA TRP A 97 8.86 -5.20 2.91
C TRP A 97 9.98 -5.49 3.92
N ARG A 98 10.14 -6.77 4.28
CA ARG A 98 10.98 -7.23 5.40
C ARG A 98 12.06 -8.19 4.92
N PRO A 99 13.26 -8.20 5.53
CA PRO A 99 14.21 -9.28 5.38
C PRO A 99 13.57 -10.62 5.75
N ALA A 100 13.81 -11.62 4.93
CA ALA A 100 13.47 -13.00 5.25
C ALA A 100 14.58 -13.65 6.11
N ASP A 101 14.35 -14.90 6.49
CA ASP A 101 15.34 -15.73 7.16
C ASP A 101 16.66 -15.85 6.36
N ALA A 102 17.74 -16.19 7.07
CA ALA A 102 19.08 -16.22 6.51
C ALA A 102 19.16 -17.01 5.19
N GLY A 103 19.62 -16.34 4.13
CA GLY A 103 19.78 -16.91 2.80
C GLY A 103 18.59 -16.73 1.86
N ARG A 104 17.48 -16.12 2.31
CA ARG A 104 16.32 -15.80 1.47
C ARG A 104 16.26 -14.29 1.14
N PRO A 105 15.75 -13.91 -0.05
CA PRO A 105 15.50 -12.52 -0.37
C PRO A 105 14.38 -11.93 0.49
N PRO A 106 14.36 -10.62 0.76
CA PRO A 106 13.27 -9.95 1.47
C PRO A 106 11.91 -10.08 0.77
N THR A 107 10.84 -10.28 1.54
CA THR A 107 9.47 -10.45 1.04
C THR A 107 8.50 -9.40 1.63
N VAL A 108 7.41 -9.14 0.92
CA VAL A 108 6.33 -8.27 1.38
C VAL A 108 5.41 -9.07 2.29
N HIS A 109 5.17 -8.54 3.49
CA HIS A 109 4.23 -9.07 4.46
C HIS A 109 3.01 -8.15 4.56
N TYR A 110 1.83 -8.73 4.71
CA TYR A 110 0.57 -8.01 4.85
C TYR A 110 -0.01 -8.22 6.25
N TYR A 111 -0.28 -7.13 6.96
CA TYR A 111 -1.08 -7.17 8.18
C TYR A 111 -2.55 -6.97 7.81
N ALA A 112 -3.34 -8.03 7.93
CA ALA A 112 -4.71 -8.04 7.42
C ALA A 112 -5.69 -7.51 8.48
N PRO A 113 -6.59 -6.56 8.15
CA PRO A 113 -7.52 -5.96 9.11
C PRO A 113 -8.62 -6.94 9.55
N ASP A 114 -8.86 -8.00 8.79
CA ASP A 114 -9.84 -9.06 9.05
C ASP A 114 -9.26 -10.23 9.87
N THR A 115 -7.95 -10.49 9.82
CA THR A 115 -7.34 -11.52 10.67
C THR A 115 -6.57 -10.95 11.85
N LEU A 116 -6.23 -9.65 11.82
CA LEU A 116 -5.34 -8.97 12.76
C LEU A 116 -3.99 -9.68 12.93
N ASP A 117 -3.47 -10.24 11.83
CA ASP A 117 -2.23 -11.01 11.81
C ASP A 117 -1.38 -10.71 10.57
N TRP A 118 -0.08 -10.97 10.69
CA TRP A 118 0.89 -10.81 9.60
C TRP A 118 0.94 -12.06 8.73
N GLN A 119 0.88 -11.87 7.42
CA GLN A 119 0.97 -12.92 6.41
C GLN A 119 2.13 -12.63 5.47
N ASP A 120 3.07 -13.56 5.30
CA ASP A 120 4.10 -13.47 4.25
C ASP A 120 3.44 -13.71 2.89
N LEU A 121 3.55 -12.73 1.99
CA LEU A 121 3.03 -12.87 0.62
C LEU A 121 3.99 -13.62 -0.30
N GLU A 122 5.14 -14.04 0.22
CA GLU A 122 6.20 -14.80 -0.43
C GLU A 122 6.76 -14.14 -1.70
N GLN A 123 6.54 -12.83 -1.85
CA GLN A 123 6.90 -12.04 -3.02
C GLN A 123 7.88 -10.92 -2.64
N GLY A 124 8.92 -10.73 -3.45
CA GLY A 124 9.73 -9.52 -3.38
C GLY A 124 8.93 -8.29 -3.85
N TYR A 125 9.44 -7.09 -3.57
CA TYR A 125 8.73 -5.84 -3.91
C TYR A 125 8.35 -5.74 -5.40
N THR A 126 9.27 -6.09 -6.31
CA THR A 126 9.02 -6.05 -7.75
C THR A 126 7.90 -7.00 -8.15
N ASP A 127 7.97 -8.27 -7.74
CA ASP A 127 6.98 -9.29 -8.08
C ASP A 127 5.61 -8.94 -7.50
N TRP A 128 5.58 -8.48 -6.24
CA TRP A 128 4.36 -8.02 -5.57
C TRP A 128 3.73 -6.85 -6.31
N LEU A 129 4.49 -5.79 -6.59
CA LEU A 129 3.93 -4.61 -7.27
C LEU A 129 3.53 -4.92 -8.71
N TYR A 130 4.26 -5.79 -9.41
CA TYR A 130 3.85 -6.27 -10.72
C TYR A 130 2.53 -7.05 -10.64
N ALA A 131 2.39 -8.00 -9.73
CA ALA A 131 1.15 -8.77 -9.54
C ALA A 131 -0.03 -7.86 -9.18
N VAL A 132 0.19 -6.90 -8.29
CA VAL A 132 -0.76 -5.83 -7.98
C VAL A 132 -1.14 -5.10 -9.27
N LEU A 133 -0.21 -4.50 -10.01
CA LEU A 133 -0.58 -3.74 -11.21
C LEU A 133 -1.19 -4.63 -12.33
N ALA A 134 -0.90 -5.92 -12.34
CA ALA A 134 -1.48 -6.90 -13.27
C ALA A 134 -2.89 -7.40 -12.87
N GLY A 135 -3.44 -6.95 -11.74
CA GLY A 135 -4.84 -7.20 -11.36
C GLY A 135 -5.05 -8.16 -10.19
N SER A 136 -4.01 -8.52 -9.43
CA SER A 136 -4.17 -9.46 -8.30
C SER A 136 -5.12 -8.94 -7.22
N LEU A 137 -5.32 -7.62 -7.11
CA LEU A 137 -6.14 -7.01 -6.06
C LEU A 137 -7.61 -7.44 -6.10
N THR A 138 -8.14 -7.83 -7.26
CA THR A 138 -9.53 -8.28 -7.37
C THR A 138 -9.77 -9.54 -6.54
N ALA A 139 -8.89 -10.55 -6.66
CA ALA A 139 -8.98 -11.77 -5.88
C ALA A 139 -8.48 -11.56 -4.44
N PHE A 140 -7.41 -10.77 -4.27
CA PHE A 140 -6.81 -10.52 -2.95
C PHE A 140 -7.80 -9.86 -1.96
N TYR A 141 -8.69 -8.99 -2.44
CA TYR A 141 -9.68 -8.27 -1.62
C TYR A 141 -11.12 -8.76 -1.84
N GLU A 142 -11.33 -9.95 -2.40
CA GLU A 142 -12.67 -10.46 -2.73
C GLU A 142 -13.62 -10.45 -1.51
N THR A 143 -13.13 -10.87 -0.35
CA THR A 143 -13.92 -10.91 0.90
C THR A 143 -14.01 -9.57 1.61
N LEU A 144 -13.23 -8.57 1.18
CA LEU A 144 -13.15 -7.25 1.80
C LEU A 144 -13.80 -6.15 0.95
N ARG A 145 -14.47 -6.50 -0.15
CA ARG A 145 -15.17 -5.54 -1.01
C ARG A 145 -16.68 -5.69 -0.89
N TRP A 146 -17.39 -4.57 -1.01
CA TRP A 146 -18.86 -4.50 -0.96
C TRP A 146 -19.41 -3.83 -2.22
N PRO A 147 -20.69 -4.03 -2.59
CA PRO A 147 -21.26 -3.35 -3.74
C PRO A 147 -21.13 -1.82 -3.65
N GLY A 148 -20.51 -1.21 -4.67
CA GLY A 148 -20.30 0.24 -4.74
C GLY A 148 -19.07 0.76 -3.97
N TRP A 149 -18.20 -0.13 -3.47
CA TRP A 149 -16.96 0.24 -2.80
C TRP A 149 -16.09 1.19 -3.66
N GLU A 150 -16.11 1.04 -4.99
CA GLU A 150 -15.31 1.86 -5.91
C GLU A 150 -15.64 3.35 -5.78
N ALA A 151 -16.93 3.68 -5.70
CA ALA A 151 -17.40 5.05 -5.58
C ALA A 151 -17.13 5.61 -4.18
N GLU A 152 -17.30 4.79 -3.15
CA GLU A 152 -17.05 5.18 -1.76
C GLU A 152 -15.55 5.44 -1.53
N VAL A 153 -14.68 4.53 -1.97
CA VAL A 153 -13.22 4.64 -1.86
C VAL A 153 -12.66 5.70 -2.79
N GLY A 154 -13.15 5.79 -4.03
CA GLY A 154 -12.70 6.78 -5.01
C GLY A 154 -12.99 8.23 -4.61
N ALA A 155 -13.90 8.46 -3.66
CA ALA A 155 -14.18 9.77 -3.09
C ALA A 155 -13.24 10.15 -1.93
N LEU A 156 -12.43 9.22 -1.41
CA LEU A 156 -11.53 9.48 -0.30
C LEU A 156 -10.31 10.28 -0.74
N ALA A 157 -9.88 11.22 0.11
CA ALA A 157 -8.58 11.84 -0.01
C ALA A 157 -7.45 10.81 0.25
N PRO A 158 -6.24 11.00 -0.31
CA PRO A 158 -5.14 10.05 -0.18
C PRO A 158 -4.69 9.77 1.27
N ASP A 159 -4.99 10.66 2.20
CA ASP A 159 -4.71 10.56 3.63
C ASP A 159 -5.86 9.97 4.46
N ARG A 160 -6.94 9.49 3.83
CA ARG A 160 -8.15 8.99 4.53
C ARG A 160 -8.45 7.51 4.31
N GLY A 161 -8.58 6.71 5.34
CA GLY A 161 -9.14 5.35 5.27
C GLY A 161 -10.63 5.34 5.63
N LEU A 162 -11.15 4.14 5.86
CA LEU A 162 -12.49 3.87 6.39
C LEU A 162 -12.36 3.16 7.74
N THR A 163 -13.01 3.69 8.76
CA THR A 163 -13.33 2.89 9.94
C THR A 163 -14.51 1.99 9.64
N VAL A 164 -14.54 0.81 10.25
CA VAL A 164 -15.58 -0.20 10.04
C VAL A 164 -16.11 -0.66 11.39
N TRP A 165 -17.43 -0.69 11.54
CA TRP A 165 -18.08 -1.21 12.75
C TRP A 165 -19.35 -2.03 12.45
N PRO A 166 -19.46 -3.26 12.96
CA PRO A 166 -18.42 -4.05 13.65
C PRO A 166 -17.19 -4.30 12.75
N PRO A 167 -15.98 -4.48 13.31
CA PRO A 167 -14.76 -4.60 12.52
C PRO A 167 -14.71 -5.94 11.77
N PRO A 168 -14.01 -6.03 10.61
CA PRO A 168 -13.99 -7.22 9.76
C PRO A 168 -13.41 -8.47 10.44
N SER A 169 -12.66 -8.30 11.53
CA SER A 169 -12.14 -9.39 12.36
C SER A 169 -13.15 -10.05 13.29
N THR A 170 -14.39 -9.56 13.30
CA THR A 170 -15.49 -10.15 14.07
C THR A 170 -16.47 -10.88 13.16
N VAL A 171 -17.21 -11.84 13.74
CA VAL A 171 -18.26 -12.56 13.01
C VAL A 171 -19.32 -11.60 12.47
N GLU A 172 -19.67 -10.58 13.26
CA GLU A 172 -20.66 -9.57 12.92
C GLU A 172 -20.18 -8.59 11.84
N GLY A 173 -18.86 -8.42 11.70
CA GLY A 173 -18.25 -7.51 10.73
C GLY A 173 -17.74 -8.18 9.45
N ALA A 174 -17.86 -9.50 9.34
CA ALA A 174 -17.32 -10.27 8.21
C ALA A 174 -17.96 -9.89 6.86
N ASP A 175 -19.23 -9.47 6.85
CA ASP A 175 -19.90 -8.94 5.65
C ASP A 175 -19.84 -7.41 5.63
N LEU A 176 -18.87 -6.87 4.90
CA LEU A 176 -18.67 -5.44 4.78
C LEU A 176 -19.79 -4.69 4.06
N SER A 177 -20.80 -5.37 3.49
CA SER A 177 -21.99 -4.70 2.97
C SER A 177 -23.01 -4.33 4.06
N LEU A 178 -22.91 -4.94 5.25
CA LEU A 178 -23.86 -4.79 6.35
C LEU A 178 -23.36 -3.91 7.51
N VAL A 179 -22.07 -3.61 7.51
CA VAL A 179 -21.40 -2.80 8.54
C VAL A 179 -21.57 -1.30 8.30
N SER A 180 -21.32 -0.51 9.35
CA SER A 180 -21.14 0.94 9.23
C SER A 180 -19.72 1.25 8.79
N ARG A 181 -19.56 2.16 7.82
CA ARG A 181 -18.27 2.67 7.34
C ARG A 181 -18.23 4.18 7.44
N ALA A 182 -17.10 4.76 7.84
CA ALA A 182 -16.93 6.20 7.89
C ALA A 182 -15.50 6.62 7.53
N PRO A 183 -15.31 7.71 6.77
CA PRO A 183 -13.97 8.24 6.49
C PRO A 183 -13.25 8.69 7.76
N ALA A 184 -11.97 8.29 7.91
CA ALA A 184 -11.10 8.68 9.01
C ALA A 184 -9.66 8.88 8.52
N PRO A 185 -8.78 9.58 9.26
CA PRO A 185 -7.36 9.65 8.91
C PRO A 185 -6.77 8.24 8.76
N LEU A 186 -6.09 7.96 7.65
CA LEU A 186 -5.58 6.63 7.32
C LEU A 186 -4.72 6.04 8.43
N LEU A 187 -3.78 6.83 8.96
CA LEU A 187 -2.89 6.38 10.03
C LEU A 187 -3.63 6.14 11.36
N GLN A 188 -4.80 6.74 11.59
CA GLN A 188 -5.64 6.39 12.73
C GLN A 188 -6.36 5.06 12.51
N VAL A 189 -6.78 4.76 11.28
CA VAL A 189 -7.35 3.44 10.94
C VAL A 189 -6.29 2.36 11.13
N VAL A 190 -5.07 2.59 10.64
CA VAL A 190 -3.93 1.67 10.83
C VAL A 190 -3.64 1.44 12.32
N ALA A 191 -3.55 2.53 13.10
CA ALA A 191 -3.27 2.43 14.53
C ALA A 191 -4.38 1.77 15.35
N PHE A 192 -5.62 1.73 14.85
CA PHE A 192 -6.71 1.02 15.51
C PHE A 192 -6.60 -0.50 15.38
N ASN A 193 -5.99 -0.99 14.29
CA ASN A 193 -5.86 -2.41 14.01
C ASN A 193 -4.64 -3.05 14.70
N GLN A 194 -3.70 -2.27 15.25
CA GLN A 194 -2.45 -2.74 15.86
C GLN A 194 -2.43 -2.55 17.38
#